data_AF-A0A7H4PDK7-F1
#
_entry.id   AF-A0A7H4PDK7-F1
#
_cell.length_a   1.000
_cell.length_b   1.000
_cell.length_c   1.000
_cell.angle_alpha   90.00
_cell.angle_beta   90.00
_cell.angle_gamma   90.00
#
_symmetry.space_group_name_H-M   'P 1'
#
loop_
_entity.id
_entity.type
_entity.pdbx_description
1 polymer ?
#
loop_
_entity_poly.entity_id
_entity_poly.type
_entity_poly.pdbx_seq_one_letter_code
_entity_poly.pdbx_strand_id
1 'polypeptide(L)'
;MTDLVVAKFGGTSVADFDAMNRSVDVALLDANTRVVVLSASAGVTNLLVALAEGLEPGERFAKLDAMRQIQFNILERLRYPNVIRDEIERLLENITTLAEAASLASSTALTDELVSHGELMSTLLFVEILRERGIAAQWFDVRKIMRTNDRFGRAEPDIAALSELTQQLLAPRLAEGVVITQGLYWQRSQRPHHHAWPRRQRLYRRATRRSAKRHPRRHLDRCSGYLYHRPARRPGGQTH
;
A
#
# COMPACT_ATOMS: atom_id res chain seq x y z
N MET A 1 20.58 16.45 12.45
CA MET A 1 19.25 15.86 12.20
C MET A 1 19.40 14.97 10.99
N THR A 2 18.96 13.72 11.04
CA THR A 2 18.84 12.92 9.81
C THR A 2 17.81 13.62 8.93
N ASP A 3 18.21 14.08 7.75
CA ASP A 3 17.28 14.65 6.78
C ASP A 3 16.24 13.59 6.45
N LEU A 4 15.00 13.81 6.89
CA LEU A 4 13.87 12.95 6.57
C LEU A 4 13.07 13.64 5.49
N VAL A 5 12.77 12.91 4.42
CA VAL A 5 11.95 13.41 3.33
C VAL A 5 10.55 12.79 3.40
N VAL A 6 9.56 13.65 3.23
CA VAL A 6 8.14 13.29 3.08
C VAL A 6 7.77 13.49 1.61
N ALA A 7 7.43 12.40 0.92
CA ALA A 7 6.91 12.47 -0.44
C ALA A 7 5.37 12.49 -0.41
N LYS A 8 4.76 13.26 -1.31
CA LYS A 8 3.29 13.28 -1.47
C LYS A 8 2.92 13.02 -2.92
N PHE A 9 1.98 12.11 -3.14
CA PHE A 9 1.46 11.80 -4.48
C PHE A 9 -0.04 12.09 -4.57
N GLY A 10 -0.44 12.77 -5.65
CA GLY A 10 -1.84 13.08 -5.96
C GLY A 10 -2.55 11.93 -6.67
N GLY A 11 -3.85 12.09 -6.93
CA GLY A 11 -4.67 11.00 -7.46
C GLY A 11 -4.24 10.46 -8.82
N THR A 12 -3.71 11.29 -9.71
CA THR A 12 -3.16 10.86 -11.01
C THR A 12 -1.90 10.00 -10.86
N SER A 13 -1.08 10.31 -9.85
CA SER A 13 0.12 9.55 -9.50
C SER A 13 -0.19 8.17 -8.91
N VAL A 14 -1.42 7.96 -8.42
CA VAL A 14 -1.89 6.68 -7.88
C VAL A 14 -3.17 6.18 -8.57
N ALA A 15 -3.36 6.56 -9.84
CA ALA A 15 -4.60 6.27 -10.57
C ALA A 15 -4.77 4.77 -10.86
N ASP A 16 -3.68 4.08 -11.16
CA ASP A 16 -3.63 2.68 -11.55
C ASP A 16 -2.31 2.03 -11.08
N PHE A 17 -2.16 0.74 -11.36
CA PHE A 17 -0.97 -0.03 -10.99
C PHE A 17 0.32 0.58 -11.56
N ASP A 18 0.34 1.01 -12.82
CA ASP A 18 1.55 1.54 -13.45
C ASP A 18 1.90 2.92 -12.89
N ALA A 19 0.90 3.77 -12.65
CA ALA A 19 1.07 5.06 -12.00
C ALA A 19 1.65 4.90 -10.59
N MET A 20 1.11 3.98 -9.80
CA MET A 20 1.65 3.67 -8.47
C MET A 20 3.09 3.18 -8.56
N ASN A 21 3.42 2.32 -9.52
CA ASN A 21 4.80 1.86 -9.75
C ASN A 21 5.75 3.02 -10.10
N ARG A 22 5.35 3.94 -10.98
CA ARG A 22 6.14 5.16 -11.29
C ARG A 22 6.31 6.04 -10.05
N SER A 23 5.28 6.17 -9.22
CA SER A 23 5.35 6.93 -7.97
C SER A 23 6.29 6.29 -6.95
N VAL A 24 6.34 4.96 -6.89
CA VAL A 24 7.37 4.24 -6.11
C VAL A 24 8.77 4.58 -6.65
N ASP A 25 8.98 4.55 -7.96
CA ASP A 25 10.28 4.88 -8.55
C ASP A 25 10.73 6.30 -8.15
N VAL A 26 9.82 7.29 -8.23
CA VAL A 26 10.09 8.67 -7.81
C VAL A 26 10.40 8.77 -6.32
N ALA A 27 9.64 8.08 -5.46
CA ALA A 27 9.86 8.12 -4.01
C ALA A 27 11.24 7.57 -3.61
N LEU A 28 11.77 6.62 -4.37
CA LEU A 28 13.05 5.96 -4.11
C LEU A 28 14.26 6.69 -4.71
N LEU A 29 14.05 7.74 -5.51
CA LEU A 29 15.16 8.59 -5.98
C LEU A 29 15.91 9.24 -4.81
N ASP A 30 15.19 9.51 -3.71
CA ASP A 30 15.78 9.99 -2.48
C ASP A 30 15.77 8.89 -1.40
N ALA A 31 16.96 8.44 -0.99
CA ALA A 31 17.15 7.44 0.06
C ALA A 31 16.69 7.91 1.46
N ASN A 32 16.45 9.21 1.62
CA ASN A 32 15.92 9.83 2.83
C ASN A 32 14.40 9.85 2.87
N THR A 33 13.69 9.41 1.82
CA THR A 33 12.23 9.29 1.87
C THR A 33 11.83 8.23 2.89
N ARG A 34 11.22 8.67 3.99
CA ARG A 34 10.73 7.78 5.07
C ARG A 34 9.22 7.82 5.24
N VAL A 35 8.55 8.84 4.72
CA VAL A 35 7.09 8.95 4.76
C VAL A 35 6.59 9.22 3.35
N VAL A 36 5.56 8.48 2.94
CA VAL A 36 4.83 8.75 1.71
C VAL A 36 3.37 8.97 2.05
N VAL A 37 2.85 10.10 1.60
CA VAL A 37 1.47 10.53 1.80
C VAL A 37 0.72 10.41 0.48
N LEU A 38 -0.40 9.70 0.46
CA LEU A 38 -1.16 9.46 -0.77
C LEU A 38 -2.56 10.03 -0.69
N SER A 39 -3.01 10.60 -1.80
CA SER A 39 -4.43 10.85 -2.08
C SER A 39 -5.13 9.57 -2.57
N ALA A 40 -6.45 9.63 -2.77
CA ALA A 40 -7.20 8.55 -3.39
C ALA A 40 -6.84 8.44 -4.88
N SER A 41 -7.02 7.27 -5.47
CA SER A 41 -6.85 7.07 -6.92
C SER A 41 -7.74 8.03 -7.72
N ALA A 42 -7.25 8.47 -8.88
CA ALA A 42 -7.97 9.42 -9.74
C ALA A 42 -9.44 9.00 -9.96
N GLY A 43 -10.36 9.95 -9.80
CA GLY A 43 -11.80 9.73 -9.94
C GLY A 43 -12.49 9.16 -8.69
N VAL A 44 -11.79 8.46 -7.79
CA VAL A 44 -12.39 7.79 -6.62
C VAL A 44 -13.05 8.77 -5.67
N THR A 45 -12.41 9.90 -5.35
CA THR A 45 -13.00 10.92 -4.48
C THR A 45 -14.31 11.47 -5.06
N ASN A 46 -14.38 11.70 -6.36
CA ASN A 46 -15.60 12.21 -7.01
C ASN A 46 -16.74 11.17 -6.95
N LEU A 47 -16.43 9.89 -7.11
CA LEU A 47 -17.40 8.81 -6.95
C LEU A 47 -17.93 8.75 -5.50
N LEU A 48 -17.05 8.88 -4.51
CA LEU A 48 -17.41 8.84 -3.09
C LEU A 48 -18.24 10.06 -2.66
N VAL A 49 -17.90 11.26 -3.15
CA VAL A 49 -18.70 12.46 -2.91
C VAL A 49 -20.10 12.30 -3.49
N ALA A 50 -20.21 11.84 -4.75
CA ALA A 50 -21.52 11.59 -5.37
C ALA A 50 -22.34 10.55 -4.59
N LEU A 51 -21.71 9.47 -4.11
CA LEU A 51 -22.38 8.48 -3.26
C LEU A 51 -22.89 9.09 -1.94
N ALA A 52 -22.15 10.04 -1.38
CA ALA A 52 -22.52 10.72 -0.14
C ALA A 52 -23.69 11.72 -0.29
N GLU A 53 -23.99 12.16 -1.52
CA GLU A 53 -25.15 13.02 -1.83
C GLU A 53 -26.48 12.26 -1.80
N GLY A 54 -26.45 10.93 -1.73
CA GLY A 54 -27.64 10.08 -1.62
C GLY A 54 -28.27 9.78 -2.99
N LEU A 55 -27.67 8.83 -3.71
CA LEU A 55 -28.12 8.43 -5.05
C LEU A 55 -29.22 7.35 -5.02
N GLU A 56 -30.07 7.38 -6.05
CA GLU A 56 -31.03 6.31 -6.34
C GLU A 56 -30.33 4.97 -6.61
N PRO A 57 -30.98 3.82 -6.36
CA PRO A 57 -30.33 2.50 -6.40
C PRO A 57 -29.54 2.18 -7.68
N GLY A 58 -30.07 2.55 -8.85
CA GLY A 58 -29.42 2.29 -10.13
C GLY A 58 -28.12 3.09 -10.31
N GLU A 59 -28.14 4.38 -10.00
CA GLU A 59 -26.95 5.24 -10.08
C GLU A 59 -25.93 4.90 -8.99
N ARG A 60 -26.41 4.60 -7.78
CA ARG A 60 -25.58 4.13 -6.67
C ARG A 60 -24.81 2.88 -7.06
N PHE A 61 -25.49 1.87 -7.62
CA PHE A 61 -24.85 0.63 -8.06
C PHE A 61 -23.80 0.89 -9.14
N ALA A 62 -24.10 1.73 -10.14
CA ALA A 62 -23.15 2.05 -11.20
C ALA A 62 -21.87 2.74 -10.65
N LYS A 63 -22.00 3.62 -9.65
CA LYS A 63 -20.86 4.31 -9.02
C LYS A 63 -20.04 3.36 -8.13
N LEU A 64 -20.71 2.47 -7.38
CA LEU A 64 -20.05 1.43 -6.58
C LEU A 64 -19.26 0.46 -7.46
N ASP A 65 -19.85 0.03 -8.59
CA ASP A 65 -19.17 -0.85 -9.54
C ASP A 65 -17.97 -0.16 -10.18
N ALA A 66 -18.12 1.08 -10.66
CA ALA A 66 -17.01 1.86 -11.19
C ALA A 66 -15.84 2.00 -10.19
N MET A 67 -16.15 2.24 -8.92
CA MET A 67 -15.15 2.30 -7.85
C MET A 67 -14.47 0.94 -7.64
N ARG A 68 -15.25 -0.16 -7.60
CA ARG A 68 -14.71 -1.53 -7.50
C ARG A 68 -13.77 -1.83 -8.66
N GLN A 69 -14.13 -1.49 -9.90
CA GLN A 69 -13.28 -1.69 -11.07
C GLN A 69 -11.93 -0.98 -10.94
N ILE A 70 -11.91 0.28 -10.47
CA ILE A 70 -10.66 1.01 -10.24
C ILE A 70 -9.76 0.25 -9.26
N GLN A 71 -10.31 -0.24 -8.14
CA GLN A 71 -9.50 -0.96 -7.14
C GLN A 71 -9.03 -2.32 -7.66
N PHE A 72 -9.89 -3.06 -8.34
CA PHE A 72 -9.58 -4.40 -8.84
C PHE A 72 -8.57 -4.37 -10.00
N ASN A 73 -8.61 -3.35 -10.85
CA ASN A 73 -7.60 -3.13 -11.88
C ASN A 73 -6.18 -2.98 -11.32
N ILE A 74 -6.05 -2.51 -10.06
CA ILE A 74 -4.77 -2.45 -9.35
C ILE A 74 -4.49 -3.78 -8.65
N LEU A 75 -5.47 -4.28 -7.89
CA LEU A 75 -5.37 -5.50 -7.10
C LEU A 75 -4.95 -6.70 -7.95
N GLU A 76 -5.59 -6.91 -9.10
CA GLU A 76 -5.37 -8.07 -9.96
C GLU A 76 -4.00 -8.09 -10.64
N ARG A 77 -3.32 -6.94 -10.66
CA ARG A 77 -1.96 -6.80 -11.20
C ARG A 77 -0.87 -7.04 -10.16
N LEU A 78 -1.24 -7.15 -8.88
CA LEU A 78 -0.33 -7.59 -7.83
C LEU A 78 0.11 -9.03 -8.09
N ARG A 79 1.37 -9.35 -7.78
CA ARG A 79 1.89 -10.72 -7.73
C ARG A 79 1.14 -11.59 -6.72
N TYR A 80 0.71 -11.02 -5.59
CA TYR A 80 0.00 -11.77 -4.54
C TYR A 80 -1.30 -11.07 -4.11
N PRO A 81 -2.34 -11.00 -4.97
CA PRO A 81 -3.55 -10.20 -4.72
C PRO A 81 -4.31 -10.62 -3.45
N ASN A 82 -4.30 -11.92 -3.14
CA ASN A 82 -5.04 -12.49 -2.02
C ASN A 82 -4.54 -12.02 -0.64
N VAL A 83 -3.37 -11.36 -0.55
CA VAL A 83 -2.89 -10.84 0.74
C VAL A 83 -3.67 -9.62 1.22
N ILE A 84 -4.31 -8.89 0.31
CA ILE A 84 -5.04 -7.65 0.60
C ILE A 84 -6.47 -7.63 0.04
N ARG A 85 -6.84 -8.60 -0.82
CA ARG A 85 -8.19 -8.74 -1.41
C ARG A 85 -9.30 -8.59 -0.37
N ASP A 86 -9.29 -9.41 0.67
CA ASP A 86 -10.35 -9.42 1.69
C ASP A 86 -10.51 -8.04 2.36
N GLU A 87 -9.43 -7.29 2.53
CA GLU A 87 -9.51 -5.96 3.12
C GLU A 87 -10.10 -4.94 2.14
N ILE A 88 -9.73 -5.00 0.87
CA ILE A 88 -10.32 -4.13 -0.16
C ILE A 88 -11.82 -4.43 -0.31
N GLU A 89 -12.20 -5.71 -0.33
CA GLU A 89 -13.60 -6.13 -0.37
C GLU A 89 -14.37 -5.62 0.85
N ARG A 90 -13.82 -5.78 2.06
CA ARG A 90 -14.39 -5.24 3.31
C ARG A 90 -14.58 -3.72 3.26
N LEU A 91 -13.63 -2.97 2.69
CA LEU A 91 -13.78 -1.52 2.53
C LEU A 91 -14.88 -1.18 1.52
N LEU A 92 -14.99 -1.91 0.41
CA LEU A 92 -16.05 -1.72 -0.59
C LEU A 92 -17.44 -2.05 -0.02
N GLU A 93 -17.56 -3.09 0.81
CA GLU A 93 -18.80 -3.43 1.53
C GLU A 93 -19.21 -2.34 2.52
N ASN A 94 -18.24 -1.80 3.27
CA ASN A 94 -18.47 -0.66 4.15
C ASN A 94 -18.98 0.56 3.36
N ILE A 95 -18.35 0.89 2.23
CA ILE A 95 -18.79 2.00 1.37
C ILE A 95 -20.20 1.76 0.85
N THR A 96 -20.55 0.52 0.50
CA THR A 96 -21.91 0.16 0.07
C THR A 96 -22.93 0.46 1.17
N THR A 97 -22.66 0.00 2.40
CA THR A 97 -23.51 0.28 3.57
C THR A 97 -23.64 1.79 3.83
N LEU A 98 -22.54 2.52 3.76
CA LEU A 98 -22.54 3.97 4.00
C LEU A 98 -23.27 4.75 2.88
N ALA A 99 -23.16 4.31 1.63
CA ALA A 99 -23.89 4.90 0.51
C ALA A 99 -25.41 4.63 0.60
N GLU A 100 -25.81 3.46 1.10
CA GLU A 100 -27.21 3.19 1.42
C GLU A 100 -27.71 4.11 2.55
N ALA A 101 -26.93 4.27 3.62
CA ALA A 101 -27.26 5.21 4.69
C ALA A 101 -27.36 6.66 4.17
N ALA A 102 -26.47 7.06 3.26
CA ALA A 102 -26.48 8.40 2.65
C ALA A 102 -27.75 8.65 1.83
N SER A 103 -28.29 7.62 1.17
CA SER A 103 -29.57 7.72 0.44
C SER A 103 -30.78 7.94 1.35
N LEU A 104 -30.66 7.64 2.65
CA LEU A 104 -31.70 7.90 3.65
C LEU A 104 -31.47 9.25 4.36
N ALA A 105 -30.22 9.53 4.73
CA ALA A 105 -29.83 10.77 5.39
C ALA A 105 -28.35 11.10 5.14
N SER A 106 -28.09 12.12 4.35
CA SER A 106 -26.75 12.67 4.14
C SER A 106 -26.33 13.60 5.28
N SER A 107 -25.05 13.57 5.67
CA SER A 107 -24.45 14.56 6.56
C SER A 107 -23.00 14.79 6.18
N THR A 108 -22.43 15.95 6.55
CA THR A 108 -21.01 16.23 6.31
C THR A 108 -20.10 15.20 6.97
N ALA A 109 -20.46 14.71 8.16
CA ALA A 109 -19.73 13.63 8.84
C ALA A 109 -19.74 12.32 8.03
N LEU A 110 -20.89 11.97 7.43
CA LEU A 110 -21.01 10.78 6.58
C LEU A 110 -20.23 10.95 5.27
N THR A 111 -20.25 12.14 4.67
CA THR A 111 -19.46 12.47 3.48
C THR A 111 -17.97 12.29 3.76
N ASP A 112 -17.48 12.82 4.88
CA ASP A 112 -16.08 12.68 5.29
C ASP A 112 -15.69 11.21 5.53
N GLU A 113 -16.57 10.43 6.17
CA GLU A 113 -16.36 9.00 6.36
C GLU A 113 -16.28 8.25 5.02
N LEU A 114 -17.21 8.48 4.10
CA LEU A 114 -17.21 7.90 2.76
C LEU A 114 -15.93 8.27 2.00
N VAL A 115 -15.62 9.55 1.89
CA VAL A 115 -14.45 10.05 1.15
C VAL A 115 -13.14 9.51 1.72
N SER A 116 -13.05 9.30 3.03
CA SER A 116 -11.87 8.72 3.67
C SER A 116 -11.48 7.34 3.13
N HIS A 117 -12.44 6.54 2.67
CA HIS A 117 -12.18 5.20 2.18
C HIS A 117 -11.33 5.19 0.90
N GLY A 118 -11.41 6.24 0.08
CA GLY A 118 -10.60 6.34 -1.14
C GLY A 118 -9.10 6.32 -0.86
N GLU A 119 -8.66 7.02 0.18
CA GLU A 119 -7.25 7.05 0.59
C GLU A 119 -6.83 5.82 1.39
N LEU A 120 -7.75 5.23 2.14
CA LEU A 120 -7.50 3.94 2.80
C LEU A 120 -7.16 2.87 1.76
N MET A 121 -7.97 2.75 0.69
CA MET A 121 -7.73 1.77 -0.37
C MET A 121 -6.42 2.05 -1.12
N SER A 122 -6.17 3.29 -1.56
CA SER A 122 -4.95 3.60 -2.32
C SER A 122 -3.68 3.35 -1.51
N THR A 123 -3.66 3.70 -0.22
CA THR A 123 -2.51 3.45 0.66
C THR A 123 -2.27 1.98 0.96
N LEU A 124 -3.32 1.16 1.10
CA LEU A 124 -3.18 -0.28 1.28
C LEU A 124 -2.58 -0.94 0.04
N LEU A 125 -3.09 -0.61 -1.15
CA LEU A 125 -2.58 -1.14 -2.42
C LEU A 125 -1.12 -0.73 -2.66
N PHE A 126 -0.79 0.54 -2.39
CA PHE A 126 0.58 1.05 -2.57
C PHE A 126 1.61 0.35 -1.68
N VAL A 127 1.23 -0.02 -0.45
CA VAL A 127 2.08 -0.79 0.46
C VAL A 127 2.40 -2.17 -0.12
N GLU A 128 1.44 -2.83 -0.76
CA GLU A 128 1.68 -4.13 -1.38
C GLU A 128 2.59 -4.02 -2.61
N ILE A 129 2.44 -2.95 -3.42
CA ILE A 129 3.35 -2.69 -4.56
C ILE A 129 4.80 -2.52 -4.08
N LEU A 130 5.04 -1.79 -3.00
CA LEU A 130 6.36 -1.67 -2.39
C LEU A 130 6.90 -3.03 -1.91
N ARG A 131 6.05 -3.84 -1.27
CA ARG A 131 6.43 -5.16 -0.74
C ARG A 131 6.80 -6.14 -1.84
N GLU A 132 6.11 -6.13 -2.96
CA GLU A 132 6.42 -6.98 -4.12
C GLU A 132 7.77 -6.67 -4.74
N ARG A 133 8.19 -5.41 -4.63
CA ARG A 133 9.53 -4.92 -5.01
C ARG A 133 10.59 -5.18 -3.93
N GLY A 134 10.22 -5.84 -2.83
CA GLY A 134 11.14 -6.18 -1.73
C GLY A 134 11.44 -5.02 -0.79
N ILE A 135 10.69 -3.92 -0.87
CA ILE A 135 10.91 -2.72 -0.05
C ILE A 135 10.17 -2.87 1.28
N ALA A 136 10.88 -2.56 2.37
CA ALA A 136 10.28 -2.55 3.70
C ALA A 136 9.31 -1.37 3.83
N ALA A 137 8.01 -1.66 3.72
CA ALA A 137 6.95 -0.67 3.81
C ALA A 137 5.92 -1.02 4.88
N GLN A 138 5.51 0.01 5.63
CA GLN A 138 4.52 -0.08 6.69
C GLN A 138 3.34 0.82 6.38
N TRP A 139 2.14 0.27 6.51
CA TRP A 139 0.92 1.06 6.47
C TRP A 139 0.70 1.75 7.83
N PHE A 140 0.40 3.04 7.79
CA PHE A 140 0.05 3.85 8.94
C PHE A 140 -1.30 4.52 8.72
N ASP A 141 -2.11 4.55 9.77
CA ASP A 141 -3.40 5.23 9.76
C ASP A 141 -3.20 6.64 10.31
N VAL A 142 -3.28 7.65 9.46
CA VAL A 142 -3.05 9.04 9.83
C VAL A 142 -4.04 9.50 10.92
N ARG A 143 -5.23 8.89 10.99
CA ARG A 143 -6.26 9.19 12.01
C ARG A 143 -5.80 8.87 13.43
N LYS A 144 -4.67 8.18 13.61
CA LYS A 144 -4.08 7.96 14.93
C LYS A 144 -3.37 9.19 15.48
N ILE A 145 -2.88 10.07 14.60
CA ILE A 145 -2.07 11.25 14.96
C ILE A 145 -2.71 12.57 14.54
N MET A 146 -3.47 12.58 13.45
CA MET A 146 -4.16 13.77 12.93
C MET A 146 -5.43 14.00 13.75
N ARG A 147 -5.32 14.88 14.75
CA ARG A 147 -6.43 15.40 15.54
C ARG A 147 -6.85 16.73 14.95
N THR A 148 -8.14 16.92 14.76
CA THR A 148 -8.71 18.16 14.22
C THR A 148 -9.87 18.63 15.10
N ASN A 149 -10.25 19.89 14.92
CA ASN A 149 -11.49 20.41 15.50
C ASN A 149 -12.75 19.84 14.81
N ASP A 150 -13.91 20.11 15.40
CA ASP A 150 -15.22 19.62 14.94
C ASP A 150 -15.79 20.48 13.78
N ARG A 151 -14.95 21.22 13.04
CA ARG A 151 -15.39 22.05 11.90
C ARG A 151 -15.47 21.21 10.63
N PHE A 152 -16.69 20.76 10.30
CA PHE A 152 -16.84 19.86 9.18
C PHE A 152 -16.54 20.51 7.81
N GLY A 153 -15.85 19.80 6.91
CA GLY A 153 -15.36 20.26 5.60
C GLY A 153 -14.13 21.20 5.62
N ARG A 154 -13.74 21.76 6.77
CA ARG A 154 -12.59 22.68 6.95
C ARG A 154 -11.90 22.49 8.31
N ALA A 155 -11.62 21.24 8.65
CA ALA A 155 -10.96 20.90 9.89
C ALA A 155 -9.57 21.55 9.98
N GLU A 156 -9.29 22.18 11.11
CA GLU A 156 -7.96 22.71 11.43
C GLU A 156 -7.23 21.69 12.31
N PRO A 157 -5.98 21.32 11.98
CA PRO A 157 -5.21 20.36 12.75
C PRO A 157 -4.76 20.95 14.09
N ASP A 158 -4.90 20.17 15.15
CA ASP A 158 -4.26 20.46 16.43
C ASP A 158 -2.77 20.11 16.33
N ILE A 159 -1.94 21.14 16.09
CA ILE A 159 -0.50 20.99 15.89
C ILE A 159 0.21 20.43 17.12
N ALA A 160 -0.26 20.76 18.32
CA ALA A 160 0.35 20.27 19.56
C ALA A 160 0.08 18.77 19.72
N ALA A 161 -1.17 18.35 19.58
CA ALA A 161 -1.54 16.94 19.62
C ALA A 161 -0.89 16.14 18.48
N LEU A 162 -0.83 16.70 17.26
CA LEU A 162 -0.17 16.06 16.12
C LEU A 162 1.32 15.84 16.39
N SER A 163 2.03 16.83 16.94
CA SER A 163 3.45 16.73 17.29
C SER A 163 3.68 15.61 18.31
N GLU A 164 2.92 15.61 19.40
CA GLU A 164 3.01 14.61 20.46
C GLU A 164 2.74 13.20 19.93
N LEU A 165 1.60 13.00 19.24
CA LEU A 165 1.19 11.70 18.72
C LEU A 165 2.11 11.20 17.60
N THR A 166 2.71 12.11 16.83
CA THR A 166 3.72 11.76 15.82
C THR A 166 4.96 11.16 16.47
N GLN A 167 5.48 11.78 17.53
CA GLN A 167 6.64 11.25 18.26
C GLN A 167 6.33 9.90 18.92
N GLN A 168 5.13 9.73 19.46
CA GLN A 168 4.73 8.50 20.14
C GLN A 168 4.44 7.34 19.18
N LEU A 169 3.78 7.60 18.05
CA LEU A 169 3.17 6.55 17.22
C LEU A 169 3.82 6.38 15.83
N LEU A 170 4.26 7.48 15.21
CA LEU A 170 4.84 7.45 13.86
C LEU A 170 6.37 7.32 13.91
N ALA A 171 7.04 8.12 14.73
CA ALA A 171 8.51 8.16 14.79
C ALA A 171 9.16 6.79 15.05
N PRO A 172 8.64 5.92 15.94
CA PRO A 172 9.21 4.59 16.15
C PRO A 172 9.19 3.70 14.90
N ARG A 173 8.26 3.95 13.97
CA ARG A 173 8.08 3.17 12.74
C ARG A 173 9.05 3.57 11.63
N LEU A 174 9.53 4.82 11.64
CA LEU A 174 10.44 5.35 10.62
C LEU A 174 11.80 4.64 10.60
N ALA A 175 12.18 4.01 11.72
CA ALA A 175 13.38 3.19 11.82
C ALA A 175 13.24 1.82 11.14
N GLU A 176 12.02 1.34 10.91
CA GLU A 176 11.75 -0.01 10.41
C GLU A 176 11.55 -0.08 8.88
N GLY A 177 11.33 1.06 8.23
CA GLY A 177 11.10 1.15 6.78
C GLY A 177 10.39 2.43 6.37
N VAL A 178 9.92 2.47 5.13
CA VAL A 178 9.10 3.58 4.61
C VAL A 178 7.68 3.44 5.17
N VAL A 179 7.14 4.53 5.70
CA VAL A 179 5.76 4.59 6.19
C VAL A 179 4.86 5.17 5.11
N ILE A 180 3.80 4.46 4.76
CA ILE A 180 2.77 4.91 3.82
C ILE A 180 1.53 5.28 4.61
N THR A 181 1.03 6.48 4.40
CA THR A 181 -0.11 7.03 5.15
C THR A 181 -1.03 7.83 4.24
N GLN A 182 -2.27 8.03 4.68
CA GLN A 182 -3.28 8.82 3.98
C GLN A 182 -2.94 10.30 4.09
N GLY A 183 -3.32 11.09 3.09
CA GLY A 183 -3.20 12.55 3.09
C GLY A 183 -4.42 13.29 3.64
N LEU A 184 -5.49 12.56 4.00
CA LEU A 184 -6.86 13.04 4.04
C LEU A 184 -7.09 14.24 4.96
N TYR A 185 -8.01 15.08 4.50
CA TYR A 185 -8.91 15.93 5.29
C TYR A 185 -9.83 15.06 6.16
N TRP A 186 -9.47 14.77 7.42
CA TRP A 186 -10.33 14.03 8.36
C TRP A 186 -10.86 14.94 9.47
N GLN A 187 -12.10 14.71 9.90
CA GLN A 187 -12.73 15.31 11.09
C GLN A 187 -13.14 14.25 12.11
N ARG A 188 -13.06 14.57 13.39
CA ARG A 188 -13.37 13.65 14.49
C ARG A 188 -14.86 13.27 14.52
N SER A 189 -15.20 12.01 14.23
CA SER A 189 -16.34 11.35 14.88
C SER A 189 -15.89 10.87 16.25
N GLN A 190 -16.62 11.21 17.33
CA GLN A 190 -16.25 10.92 18.71
C GLN A 190 -16.21 9.42 19.09
N ARG A 191 -16.18 8.49 18.13
CA ARG A 191 -16.09 7.06 18.40
C ARG A 191 -14.69 6.54 18.12
N PRO A 192 -14.03 5.88 19.09
CA PRO A 192 -12.84 5.10 18.79
C PRO A 192 -13.28 3.93 17.89
N HIS A 193 -13.00 4.03 16.59
CA HIS A 193 -13.06 2.85 15.74
C HIS A 193 -11.92 1.92 16.16
N HIS A 194 -12.21 1.01 17.07
CA HIS A 194 -11.35 -0.13 17.37
C HIS A 194 -11.40 -1.11 16.18
N HIS A 195 -10.79 -0.74 15.05
CA HIS A 195 -10.41 -1.72 14.05
C HIS A 195 -9.17 -2.45 14.56
N ALA A 196 -9.40 -3.48 15.38
CA ALA A 196 -8.38 -4.44 15.74
C ALA A 196 -7.97 -5.22 14.48
N TRP A 197 -6.87 -4.81 13.85
CA TRP A 197 -6.32 -5.51 12.69
C TRP A 197 -5.59 -6.80 13.10
N PRO A 198 -5.75 -7.92 12.38
CA PRO A 198 -5.11 -9.19 12.72
C PRO A 198 -3.58 -9.09 12.70
N ARG A 199 -2.93 -9.83 13.60
CA ARG A 199 -1.47 -9.95 13.84
C ARG A 199 -0.64 -10.49 12.66
N ARG A 200 -1.05 -10.31 11.39
CA ARG A 200 -0.36 -10.84 10.20
C ARG A 200 0.84 -10.01 9.73
N GLN A 201 1.26 -8.98 10.46
CA GLN A 201 2.56 -8.30 10.24
C GLN A 201 3.78 -9.20 10.50
N ARG A 202 3.63 -10.34 11.20
CA ARG A 202 4.75 -11.26 11.48
C ARG A 202 5.02 -12.30 10.38
N LEU A 203 4.11 -12.51 9.43
CA LEU A 203 4.23 -13.63 8.47
C LEU A 203 5.14 -13.31 7.27
N TYR A 204 5.28 -12.05 6.87
CA TYR A 204 6.23 -11.67 5.80
C TYR A 204 7.70 -11.94 6.19
N ARG A 205 8.03 -11.86 7.50
CA ARG A 205 9.36 -12.20 8.05
C ARG A 205 9.74 -13.68 7.88
N ARG A 206 8.77 -14.60 7.75
CA ARG A 206 9.06 -16.04 7.62
C ARG A 206 9.24 -16.49 6.16
N ALA A 207 8.55 -15.86 5.22
CA ALA A 207 8.67 -16.19 3.80
C ALA A 207 10.02 -15.74 3.20
N THR A 208 10.46 -14.52 3.51
CA THR A 208 11.73 -13.95 3.00
C THR A 208 12.98 -14.57 3.63
N ARG A 209 12.93 -14.95 4.92
CA ARG A 209 14.04 -15.68 5.59
C ARG A 209 14.25 -17.11 5.07
N ARG A 210 13.22 -17.77 4.51
CA ARG A 210 13.36 -19.11 3.92
C ARG A 210 14.04 -19.06 2.54
N SER A 211 13.82 -18.00 1.76
CA SER A 211 14.45 -17.85 0.44
C SER A 211 15.92 -17.41 0.52
N ALA A 212 16.31 -16.68 1.57
CA ALA A 212 17.70 -16.23 1.75
C ALA A 212 18.67 -17.26 2.36
N LYS A 213 18.19 -18.47 2.75
CA LYS A 213 19.01 -19.52 3.38
C LYS A 213 19.47 -20.65 2.44
N ARG A 214 19.28 -20.53 1.12
CA ARG A 214 19.75 -21.54 0.15
C ARG A 214 20.77 -20.97 -0.83
N HIS A 215 21.96 -20.65 -0.33
CA HIS A 215 23.19 -20.60 -1.15
C HIS A 215 24.40 -20.92 -0.27
N PRO A 216 25.08 -22.07 -0.44
CA PRO A 216 26.40 -22.27 0.13
C PRO A 216 27.44 -21.65 -0.81
N ARG A 217 28.17 -20.66 -0.29
CA ARG A 217 29.45 -20.20 -0.83
C ARG A 217 30.45 -21.37 -0.80
N ARG A 218 31.12 -21.65 -1.91
CA ARG A 218 32.43 -22.33 -1.92
C ARG A 218 33.37 -21.53 -2.81
N HIS A 219 34.48 -21.08 -2.23
CA HIS A 219 35.65 -20.55 -2.94
C HIS A 219 36.87 -21.31 -2.40
N LEU A 220 37.62 -21.94 -3.32
CA LEU A 220 39.08 -22.25 -3.40
C LEU A 220 39.78 -22.84 -2.15
N ASP A 221 40.65 -23.86 -2.20
CA ASP A 221 41.87 -23.92 -3.02
C ASP A 221 42.57 -25.32 -2.95
N ARG A 222 43.34 -25.65 -4.00
CA ARG A 222 44.58 -26.49 -4.11
C ARG A 222 44.67 -28.03 -3.81
N CYS A 223 45.11 -28.72 -4.88
CA CYS A 223 46.26 -29.67 -5.02
C CYS A 223 46.19 -31.18 -4.67
N SER A 224 46.89 -31.94 -5.54
CA SER A 224 47.29 -33.37 -5.52
C SER A 224 46.24 -34.37 -6.02
N GLY A 225 46.45 -35.30 -6.97
CA GLY A 225 47.60 -35.78 -7.75
C GLY A 225 47.22 -37.18 -8.34
N TYR A 226 47.90 -37.62 -9.41
CA TYR A 226 47.93 -38.99 -9.97
C TYR A 226 46.65 -39.52 -10.66
N LEU A 227 46.63 -40.32 -11.74
CA LEU A 227 47.54 -40.66 -12.84
C LEU A 227 46.71 -41.53 -13.85
N TYR A 228 47.23 -41.71 -15.07
CA TYR A 228 47.00 -42.81 -16.02
C TYR A 228 45.90 -42.82 -17.12
N HIS A 229 46.44 -42.87 -18.35
CA HIS A 229 46.11 -43.71 -19.51
C HIS A 229 45.05 -43.29 -20.55
N ARG A 230 45.58 -42.74 -21.65
CA ARG A 230 45.15 -43.06 -23.04
C ARG A 230 45.44 -44.53 -23.38
N PRO A 231 44.74 -45.08 -24.38
CA PRO A 231 45.39 -45.84 -25.44
C PRO A 231 45.18 -45.22 -26.83
N ALA A 232 46.00 -45.73 -27.75
CA ALA A 232 46.42 -45.12 -29.00
C ALA A 232 45.58 -45.52 -30.24
N ARG A 233 45.81 -44.74 -31.31
CA ARG A 233 45.40 -44.90 -32.72
C ARG A 233 45.61 -46.30 -33.29
N ARG A 234 44.87 -46.64 -34.36
CA ARG A 234 45.42 -47.00 -35.70
C ARG A 234 44.36 -46.89 -36.84
N PRO A 235 44.78 -46.85 -38.12
CA PRO A 235 44.11 -46.14 -39.22
C PRO A 235 43.64 -47.02 -40.41
N GLY A 236 42.94 -46.41 -41.38
CA GLY A 236 42.65 -46.94 -42.74
C GLY A 236 41.14 -46.94 -43.04
N GLY A 237 40.61 -46.56 -44.20
CA GLY A 237 41.13 -46.11 -45.49
C GLY A 237 39.99 -45.67 -46.43
N GLN A 238 40.38 -44.86 -47.42
CA GLN A 238 39.79 -44.37 -48.67
C GLN A 238 38.44 -44.88 -49.27
N THR A 239 37.74 -43.91 -49.89
CA THR A 239 37.01 -43.88 -51.18
C THR A 239 35.85 -44.84 -51.47
N HIS A 240 34.63 -44.30 -51.62
CA HIS A 240 34.03 -43.93 -52.91
C HIS A 240 32.91 -42.90 -52.70
#